data_AF-A0A381ZN35-F1
#
_entry.id   AF-A0A381ZN35-F1
#
_cell.length_a   1.000
_cell.length_b   1.000
_cell.length_c   1.000
_cell.angle_alpha   90.00
_cell.angle_beta   90.00
_cell.angle_gamma   90.00
#
_symmetry.space_group_name_H-M   'P 1'
#
loop_
_entity.id
_entity.type
_entity.pdbx_description
1 polymer ?
#
loop_
_entity_poly.entity_id
_entity_poly.type
_entity_poly.pdbx_seq_one_letter_code
_entity_poly.pdbx_strand_id
1 'polypeptide(L)'
;LHIGHAKAICLNFNIAKEYGGKCNLRFDDTNPVSEEIEYVNAIQDDVSWLGYSWDDRLCFASDYFNEMHKYAIQLIQQGDAYICDLSSENIRQSKGNLTEAGKNSPYRERSIEENLKLFSRMTSGEFKDGERTLRAKIDMSHPNLNMRDPVMYRI
;
A
#
# COMPACT_ATOMS: atom_id res chain seq x y z
N LEU A 1 -12.15 -16.65 -8.05
CA LEU A 1 -12.62 -15.31 -8.51
C LEU A 1 -14.15 -15.28 -8.63
N HIS A 2 -14.74 -14.19 -9.12
CA HIS A 2 -16.18 -14.13 -9.48
C HIS A 2 -16.36 -13.40 -10.82
N ILE A 3 -17.55 -13.44 -11.42
CA ILE A 3 -17.80 -12.92 -12.78
C ILE A 3 -17.39 -11.45 -13.00
N GLY A 4 -17.51 -10.60 -11.98
CA GLY A 4 -17.00 -9.22 -12.05
C GLY A 4 -15.50 -9.11 -12.36
N HIS A 5 -14.68 -10.05 -11.87
CA HIS A 5 -13.25 -10.12 -12.15
C HIS A 5 -12.96 -10.52 -13.60
N ALA A 6 -13.81 -11.37 -14.20
CA ALA A 6 -13.65 -11.78 -15.59
C ALA A 6 -13.67 -10.58 -16.55
N LYS A 7 -14.46 -9.55 -16.25
CA LYS A 7 -14.44 -8.28 -17.03
C LYS A 7 -13.04 -7.63 -17.02
N ALA A 8 -12.42 -7.50 -15.85
CA ALA A 8 -11.10 -6.89 -15.72
C ALA A 8 -10.01 -7.77 -16.37
N ILE A 9 -10.10 -9.09 -16.21
CA ILE A 9 -9.19 -10.05 -16.86
C ILE A 9 -9.28 -9.90 -18.38
N CYS A 10 -10.49 -10.04 -18.95
CA CYS A 10 -10.68 -9.90 -20.38
C CYS A 10 -10.22 -8.54 -20.91
N LEU A 11 -10.45 -7.45 -20.18
CA LEU A 11 -9.99 -6.13 -20.59
C LEU A 11 -8.46 -6.04 -20.65
N ASN A 12 -7.77 -6.36 -19.55
CA ASN A 12 -6.32 -6.20 -19.45
C ASN A 12 -5.57 -7.14 -20.42
N PHE A 13 -5.94 -8.42 -20.44
CA PHE A 13 -5.26 -9.39 -21.30
C PHE A 13 -5.57 -9.19 -22.79
N ASN A 14 -6.80 -8.80 -23.18
CA ASN A 14 -7.07 -8.52 -24.59
C ASN A 14 -6.42 -7.23 -25.07
N ILE A 15 -6.31 -6.18 -24.25
CA ILE A 15 -5.54 -4.99 -24.64
C ILE A 15 -4.08 -5.38 -24.87
N ALA A 16 -3.46 -6.17 -23.99
CA ALA A 16 -2.10 -6.63 -24.23
C ALA A 16 -1.99 -7.43 -25.53
N LYS A 17 -2.94 -8.34 -25.80
CA LYS A 17 -2.97 -9.14 -27.03
C LYS A 17 -3.16 -8.29 -28.30
N GLU A 18 -4.10 -7.35 -28.30
CA GLU A 18 -4.45 -6.51 -29.44
C GLU A 18 -3.27 -5.65 -29.90
N TYR A 19 -2.48 -5.14 -28.95
CA TYR A 19 -1.34 -4.26 -29.22
C TYR A 19 0.02 -4.97 -29.22
N GLY A 20 0.04 -6.32 -29.15
CA GLY A 20 1.30 -7.09 -29.09
C GLY A 20 2.14 -6.80 -27.83
N GLY A 21 1.50 -6.36 -26.76
CA GLY A 21 2.10 -6.10 -25.45
C GLY A 21 2.13 -7.34 -24.55
N LYS A 22 2.40 -7.10 -23.25
CA LYS A 22 2.43 -8.14 -22.21
C LYS A 22 1.51 -7.74 -21.06
N CYS A 23 0.89 -8.72 -20.41
CA CYS A 23 0.07 -8.54 -19.22
C CYS A 23 0.64 -9.37 -18.07
N ASN A 24 0.89 -8.75 -16.92
CA ASN A 24 1.33 -9.47 -15.73
C ASN A 24 0.11 -10.03 -14.99
N LEU A 25 0.25 -11.19 -14.36
CA LEU A 25 -0.64 -11.62 -13.29
C LEU A 25 0.05 -11.29 -11.96
N ARG A 26 -0.43 -10.24 -11.27
CA ARG A 26 0.15 -9.80 -10.01
C ARG A 26 -0.82 -10.05 -8.85
N PHE A 27 -0.33 -10.74 -7.83
CA PHE A 27 -1.00 -10.84 -6.53
C PHE A 27 -0.63 -9.62 -5.68
N ASP A 28 -1.64 -8.96 -5.11
CA ASP A 28 -1.47 -7.82 -4.22
C ASP A 28 -1.44 -8.28 -2.76
N ASP A 29 -0.47 -9.14 -2.44
CA ASP A 29 -0.33 -9.91 -1.20
C ASP A 29 0.31 -9.09 -0.06
N THR A 30 -0.04 -7.81 0.05
CA THR A 30 0.52 -6.90 1.04
C THR A 30 -0.05 -7.10 2.45
N ASN A 31 -1.15 -7.85 2.59
CA ASN A 31 -1.80 -8.12 3.87
C ASN A 31 -1.63 -9.60 4.30
N PRO A 32 -0.71 -9.92 5.23
CA PRO A 32 -0.44 -11.31 5.61
C PRO A 32 -1.60 -12.03 6.31
N VAL A 33 -2.64 -11.30 6.76
CA VAL A 33 -3.79 -11.89 7.49
C VAL A 33 -4.84 -12.49 6.54
N SER A 34 -4.92 -12.02 5.29
CA SER A 34 -5.99 -12.40 4.36
C SER A 34 -5.54 -13.27 3.19
N GLU A 35 -4.24 -13.55 3.09
CA GLU A 35 -3.65 -14.20 1.92
C GLU A 35 -3.37 -15.68 2.19
N GLU A 36 -4.10 -16.54 1.48
CA GLU A 36 -3.92 -17.99 1.52
C GLU A 36 -3.48 -18.51 0.15
N ILE A 37 -2.57 -19.48 0.14
CA ILE A 37 -2.05 -20.08 -1.10
C ILE A 37 -3.16 -20.74 -1.94
N GLU A 38 -4.24 -21.17 -1.31
CA GLU A 38 -5.42 -21.70 -2.00
C GLU A 38 -6.01 -20.67 -2.97
N TYR A 39 -6.12 -19.40 -2.54
CA TYR A 39 -6.64 -18.34 -3.41
C TYR A 39 -5.68 -18.04 -4.56
N VAL A 40 -4.37 -18.06 -4.31
CA VAL A 40 -3.35 -17.87 -5.34
C VAL A 40 -3.46 -18.93 -6.44
N ASN A 41 -3.66 -20.19 -6.06
CA ASN A 41 -3.83 -21.29 -7.00
C ASN A 41 -5.16 -21.18 -7.76
N ALA A 42 -6.27 -20.97 -7.05
CA ALA A 42 -7.59 -20.88 -7.68
C ALA A 42 -7.70 -19.69 -8.65
N ILE A 43 -7.06 -18.56 -8.35
CA ILE A 43 -7.01 -17.40 -9.24
C ILE A 43 -6.22 -17.72 -10.52
N GLN A 44 -5.07 -18.39 -10.41
CA GLN A 44 -4.28 -18.81 -11.58
C GLN A 44 -5.06 -19.79 -12.46
N ASP A 45 -5.75 -20.75 -11.84
CA ASP A 45 -6.59 -21.73 -12.54
C ASP A 45 -7.75 -21.04 -13.28
N ASP A 46 -8.47 -20.13 -12.61
CA ASP A 46 -9.56 -19.35 -13.20
C ASP A 46 -9.10 -18.51 -14.42
N VAL A 47 -7.95 -17.83 -14.30
CA VAL A 47 -7.39 -17.02 -15.41
C VAL A 47 -6.96 -17.90 -16.58
N SER A 48 -6.33 -19.04 -16.29
CA SER A 48 -5.91 -20.01 -17.31
C SER A 48 -7.11 -20.66 -17.99
N TRP A 49 -8.17 -20.98 -17.23
CA TRP A 49 -9.41 -21.54 -17.74
C TRP A 49 -10.14 -20.58 -18.69
N LEU A 50 -10.05 -19.27 -18.44
CA LEU A 50 -10.53 -18.24 -19.37
C LEU A 50 -9.70 -18.11 -20.66
N GLY A 51 -8.60 -18.85 -20.79
CA GLY A 51 -7.76 -18.90 -21.98
C GLY A 51 -6.68 -17.83 -22.05
N TYR A 52 -6.33 -17.20 -20.92
CA TYR A 52 -5.27 -16.20 -20.86
C TYR A 52 -3.99 -16.76 -20.24
N SER A 53 -2.84 -16.29 -20.74
CA SER A 53 -1.50 -16.58 -20.23
C SER A 53 -0.86 -15.29 -19.75
N TRP A 54 -0.15 -15.35 -18.63
CA TRP A 54 0.76 -14.30 -18.16
C TRP A 54 2.23 -14.65 -18.44
N ASP A 55 2.50 -15.70 -19.22
CA ASP A 55 3.82 -16.21 -19.57
C ASP A 55 4.70 -16.41 -18.31
N ASP A 56 5.86 -15.76 -18.25
CA ASP A 56 6.78 -15.76 -17.11
C ASP A 56 6.51 -14.61 -16.11
N ARG A 57 5.37 -13.93 -16.21
CA ARG A 57 5.06 -12.67 -15.51
C ARG A 57 4.08 -12.82 -14.36
N LEU A 58 4.29 -13.89 -13.59
CA LEU A 58 3.70 -14.03 -12.27
C LEU A 58 4.47 -13.11 -11.31
N CYS A 59 3.78 -12.22 -10.62
CA CYS A 59 4.41 -11.26 -9.70
C CYS A 59 3.69 -11.25 -8.35
N PHE A 60 4.43 -11.05 -7.26
CA PHE A 60 3.86 -10.80 -5.95
C PHE A 60 4.22 -9.39 -5.48
N ALA A 61 3.32 -8.70 -4.80
CA ALA A 61 3.63 -7.39 -4.21
C ALA A 61 4.69 -7.54 -3.11
N SER A 62 4.69 -8.66 -2.40
CA SER A 62 5.68 -9.02 -1.39
C SER A 62 7.11 -9.13 -1.92
N ASP A 63 7.30 -9.51 -3.20
CA ASP A 63 8.61 -9.52 -3.86
C ASP A 63 9.29 -8.14 -3.83
N TYR A 64 8.50 -7.06 -3.70
CA TYR A 64 8.96 -5.67 -3.72
C TYR A 64 9.05 -5.04 -2.33
N PHE A 65 8.87 -5.79 -1.23
CA PHE A 65 8.90 -5.20 0.11
C PHE A 65 10.23 -4.53 0.44
N ASN A 66 11.35 -5.08 -0.04
CA ASN A 66 12.66 -4.47 0.14
C ASN A 66 12.74 -3.10 -0.56
N GLU A 67 12.23 -3.00 -1.78
CA GLU A 67 12.14 -1.78 -2.57
C GLU A 67 11.21 -0.76 -1.93
N MET A 68 10.01 -1.18 -1.52
CA MET A 68 9.05 -0.32 -0.81
C MET A 68 9.66 0.24 0.48
N HIS A 69 10.40 -0.58 1.22
CA HIS A 69 11.09 -0.15 2.45
C HIS A 69 12.20 0.87 2.16
N LYS A 70 12.98 0.66 1.09
CA LYS A 70 13.99 1.66 0.64
C LYS A 70 13.33 2.98 0.26
N TYR A 71 12.20 2.96 -0.46
CA TYR A 71 11.46 4.17 -0.82
C TYR A 71 10.86 4.86 0.42
N ALA A 72 10.38 4.10 1.40
CA ALA A 72 9.92 4.67 2.67
C ALA A 72 11.06 5.43 3.39
N ILE A 73 12.25 4.85 3.47
CA ILE A 73 13.44 5.53 4.02
C ILE A 73 13.76 6.80 3.22
N GLN A 74 13.75 6.72 1.89
CA GLN A 74 14.03 7.86 1.03
C GLN A 74 13.03 9.01 1.28
N LEU A 75 11.73 8.71 1.40
CA LEU A 75 10.70 9.72 1.70
C LEU A 75 10.93 10.35 3.07
N ILE A 76 11.33 9.57 4.07
CA ILE A 76 11.69 10.12 5.39
C ILE A 76 12.88 11.08 5.27
N GLN A 77 13.93 10.69 4.53
CA GLN A 77 15.12 11.52 4.32
C GLN A 77 14.81 12.82 3.57
N GLN A 78 13.82 12.81 2.69
CA GLN A 78 13.33 13.99 1.96
C GLN A 78 12.43 14.89 2.84
N GLY A 79 12.01 14.42 4.01
CA GLY A 79 11.05 15.11 4.87
C GLY A 79 9.58 14.91 4.46
N ASP A 80 9.35 14.06 3.46
CA ASP A 80 8.05 13.75 2.85
C ASP A 80 7.31 12.59 3.54
N ALA A 81 7.87 12.06 4.63
CA ALA A 81 7.22 11.07 5.48
C ALA A 81 7.64 11.20 6.95
N TYR A 82 6.76 10.78 7.85
CA TYR A 82 7.00 10.85 9.29
C TYR A 82 6.29 9.73 10.05
N ILE A 83 6.83 9.37 11.22
CA ILE A 83 6.21 8.41 12.14
C ILE A 83 5.15 9.13 12.97
N CYS A 84 3.96 8.54 13.03
CA CYS A 84 2.81 9.06 13.76
C CYS A 84 2.37 8.06 14.83
N ASP A 85 2.33 8.53 16.08
CA ASP A 85 1.92 7.73 17.26
C ASP A 85 0.44 7.94 17.62
N LEU A 86 -0.33 8.59 16.74
CA LEU A 86 -1.78 8.67 16.89
C LEU A 86 -2.40 7.31 16.59
N SER A 87 -3.34 6.89 17.45
CA SER A 87 -4.19 5.72 17.19
C SER A 87 -4.98 5.88 15.89
N SER A 88 -5.40 4.76 15.30
CA SER A 88 -6.24 4.75 14.09
C SER A 88 -7.51 5.61 14.22
N GLU A 89 -8.11 5.65 15.42
CA GLU A 89 -9.26 6.48 15.73
C GLU A 89 -8.91 7.98 15.72
N ASN A 90 -7.81 8.36 16.39
CA ASN A 90 -7.34 9.74 16.41
C ASN A 90 -6.90 10.21 15.01
N ILE A 91 -6.29 9.33 14.21
CA ILE A 91 -5.97 9.62 12.80
C ILE A 91 -7.26 9.92 12.03
N ARG A 92 -8.30 9.08 12.18
CA ARG A 92 -9.60 9.28 11.51
C ARG A 92 -10.24 10.61 11.90
N GLN A 93 -10.20 10.98 13.18
CA GLN A 93 -10.70 12.27 13.65
C GLN A 93 -9.88 13.44 13.10
N SER A 94 -8.55 13.31 13.07
CA SER A 94 -7.65 14.35 12.55
C SER A 94 -7.76 14.57 11.04
N LYS A 95 -8.26 13.58 10.27
CA LYS A 95 -8.42 13.70 8.82
C LYS A 95 -9.50 14.71 8.41
N GLY A 96 -10.39 15.13 9.31
CA GLY A 96 -11.54 15.95 8.96
C GLY A 96 -12.52 15.19 8.07
N ASN A 97 -13.28 15.89 7.24
CA ASN A 97 -14.28 15.31 6.34
C ASN A 97 -14.34 16.09 5.00
N LEU A 98 -15.41 15.88 4.22
CA LEU A 98 -15.59 16.53 2.92
C LEU A 98 -15.84 18.05 3.01
N THR A 99 -16.22 18.55 4.19
CA THR A 99 -16.50 19.98 4.44
C THR A 99 -15.49 20.64 5.37
N GLU A 100 -14.82 19.88 6.23
CA GLU A 100 -13.85 20.35 7.22
C GLU A 100 -12.44 19.85 6.90
N ALA A 101 -11.47 20.77 6.92
CA ALA A 101 -10.06 20.46 6.73
C ALA A 101 -9.53 19.57 7.86
N GLY A 102 -8.54 18.74 7.53
CA GLY A 102 -7.83 17.95 8.51
C GLY A 102 -6.84 18.79 9.33
N LYS A 103 -6.37 18.22 10.45
CA LYS A 103 -5.41 18.83 11.36
C LYS A 103 -4.12 18.03 11.39
N ASN A 104 -2.99 18.73 11.34
CA ASN A 104 -1.68 18.10 11.45
C ASN A 104 -1.56 17.28 12.73
N SER A 105 -0.93 16.12 12.62
CA SER A 105 -0.54 15.32 13.78
C SER A 105 0.49 16.10 14.61
N PRO A 106 0.46 16.03 15.96
CA PRO A 106 1.52 16.60 16.81
C PRO A 106 2.92 16.06 16.46
N TYR A 107 2.99 14.87 15.87
CA TYR A 107 4.23 14.19 15.48
C TYR A 107 4.70 14.54 14.06
N ARG A 108 3.97 15.39 13.33
CA ARG A 108 4.25 15.69 11.91
C ARG A 108 5.60 16.35 11.68
N GLU A 109 6.07 17.12 12.65
CA GLU A 109 7.32 17.88 12.58
C GLU A 109 8.50 17.20 13.31
N ARG A 110 8.42 15.88 13.54
CA ARG A 110 9.58 15.08 13.98
C ARG A 110 10.76 15.26 13.01
N SER A 111 11.97 15.27 13.56
CA SER A 111 13.18 15.38 12.75
C SER A 111 13.38 14.13 11.88
N ILE A 112 14.18 14.27 10.82
CA ILE A 112 14.51 13.16 9.92
C ILE A 112 15.16 12.02 10.71
N GLU A 113 16.09 12.35 11.61
CA GLU A 113 16.83 11.40 12.45
C GLU A 113 15.89 10.64 13.40
N GLU A 114 14.94 11.34 14.02
CA GLU A 114 13.95 10.71 14.90
C GLU A 114 13.05 9.74 14.10
N ASN A 115 12.56 10.17 12.93
CA ASN A 115 11.73 9.34 12.07
C ASN A 115 12.46 8.09 11.58
N LEU A 116 13.72 8.21 11.14
CA LEU A 116 14.53 7.05 10.72
C LEU A 116 14.75 6.07 11.87
N LYS A 117 15.07 6.57 13.06
CA LYS A 117 15.26 5.73 14.26
C LYS A 117 13.96 5.00 14.62
N LEU A 118 12.83 5.68 14.63
CA LEU A 118 11.53 5.08 14.94
C LEU A 118 11.10 4.07 13.88
N PHE A 119 11.29 4.38 12.60
CA PHE A 119 10.94 3.46 11.51
C PHE A 119 11.75 2.18 11.56
N SER A 120 13.07 2.28 11.81
CA SER A 120 13.93 1.10 12.01
C SER A 120 13.45 0.20 13.17
N ARG A 121 12.95 0.82 14.25
CA ARG A 121 12.42 0.09 15.42
C ARG A 121 11.04 -0.53 15.16
N MET A 122 10.22 0.10 14.30
CA MET A 122 8.98 -0.50 13.82
C MET A 122 9.28 -1.77 13.02
N THR A 123 10.25 -1.73 12.12
CA THR A 123 10.62 -2.88 11.28
C THR A 123 11.34 -3.99 12.04
N SER A 124 11.94 -3.70 13.21
CA SER A 124 12.54 -4.71 14.10
C SER A 124 11.55 -5.35 15.07
N GLY A 125 10.27 -4.95 15.05
CA GLY A 125 9.23 -5.51 15.92
C GLY A 125 9.28 -5.02 17.37
N GLU A 126 9.86 -3.85 17.65
CA GLU A 126 9.93 -3.30 19.02
C GLU A 126 8.61 -2.72 19.54
N PHE A 127 7.60 -2.59 18.68
CA PHE A 127 6.33 -1.93 18.98
C PHE A 127 5.16 -2.86 18.72
N LYS A 128 4.03 -2.60 19.38
CA LYS A 128 2.81 -3.38 19.18
C LYS A 128 2.04 -2.94 17.93
N ASP A 129 1.22 -3.84 17.40
CA ASP A 129 0.30 -3.56 16.30
C ASP A 129 -0.53 -2.30 16.57
N GLY A 130 -0.55 -1.40 15.58
CA GLY A 130 -1.28 -0.13 15.66
C GLY A 130 -0.72 0.92 16.61
N GLU A 131 0.42 0.67 17.29
CA GLU A 131 1.06 1.65 18.16
C GLU A 131 1.61 2.85 17.37
N ARG A 132 2.14 2.59 16.18
CA ARG A 132 2.72 3.61 15.28
C ARG A 132 2.46 3.28 13.83
N THR A 133 2.44 4.33 13.01
CA THR A 133 2.34 4.22 11.55
C THR A 133 3.34 5.14 10.87
N LEU A 134 3.87 4.74 9.71
CA LEU A 134 4.54 5.67 8.81
C LEU A 134 3.48 6.33 7.94
N ARG A 135 3.48 7.67 7.88
CA ARG A 135 2.55 8.45 7.06
C ARG A 135 3.33 9.32 6.07
N ALA A 136 2.81 9.45 4.86
CA ALA A 136 3.29 10.48 3.94
C ALA A 136 2.96 11.86 4.50
N LYS A 137 3.84 12.84 4.28
CA LYS A 137 3.66 14.24 4.64
C LYS A 137 3.24 14.99 3.37
N ILE A 138 1.94 15.21 3.21
CA ILE A 138 1.37 15.83 2.01
C ILE A 138 0.61 17.10 2.45
N ASP A 139 -0.72 17.07 2.51
CA ASP A 139 -1.53 18.23 2.85
C ASP A 139 -2.80 17.80 3.59
N MET A 140 -2.87 18.10 4.88
CA MET A 140 -4.03 17.80 5.73
C MET A 140 -5.27 18.62 5.35
N SER A 141 -5.14 19.71 4.60
CA SER A 141 -6.25 20.54 4.13
C SER A 141 -6.77 20.17 2.74
N HIS A 142 -6.11 19.21 2.06
CA HIS A 142 -6.41 18.87 0.68
C HIS A 142 -7.87 18.40 0.49
N PRO A 143 -8.59 18.79 -0.59
CA PRO A 143 -9.98 18.39 -0.80
C PRO A 143 -10.16 16.88 -0.97
N ASN A 144 -9.19 16.21 -1.59
CA ASN A 144 -9.12 14.75 -1.64
C ASN A 144 -8.59 14.19 -0.31
N LEU A 145 -9.44 13.45 0.41
CA LEU A 145 -9.11 12.80 1.68
C LEU A 145 -7.91 11.84 1.61
N ASN A 146 -7.61 11.29 0.43
CA ASN A 146 -6.47 10.40 0.23
C ASN A 146 -5.12 11.14 0.28
N MET A 147 -5.11 12.45 0.04
CA MET A 147 -3.92 13.30 0.11
C MET A 147 -3.68 13.84 1.52
N ARG A 148 -4.55 13.54 2.49
CA ARG A 148 -4.43 13.97 3.89
C ARG A 148 -3.56 13.00 4.69
N ASP A 149 -2.24 13.16 4.50
CA ASP A 149 -1.16 12.38 5.11
C ASP A 149 -1.50 10.87 5.18
N PRO A 150 -1.62 10.15 4.04
CA PRO A 150 -2.01 8.75 4.02
C PRO A 150 -1.01 7.86 4.77
N VAL A 151 -1.52 6.76 5.35
CA VAL A 151 -0.68 5.73 5.99
C VAL A 151 0.01 4.92 4.90
N MET A 152 1.32 4.74 5.04
CA MET A 152 2.17 3.96 4.13
C MET A 152 2.58 2.62 4.74
N TYR A 153 2.90 2.60 6.05
CA TYR A 153 3.21 1.36 6.78
C TYR A 153 2.44 1.29 8.09
N ARG A 154 2.06 0.06 8.45
CA ARG A 154 1.55 -0.34 9.75
C ARG A 154 2.46 -1.43 10.30
N ILE A 155 2.51 -1.54 11.62
CA ILE A 155 3.07 -2.71 12.32
C ILE A 155 2.02 -3.82 12.20
#